data_AF-A0AAU0S850-F1
#
_entry.id   AF-A0AAU0S850-F1
#
_cell.length_a   1.000
_cell.length_b   1.000
_cell.length_c   1.000
_cell.angle_alpha   90.00
_cell.angle_beta   90.00
_cell.angle_gamma   90.00
#
_symmetry.space_group_name_H-M   'P 1'
#
loop_
_entity.id
_entity.type
_entity.pdbx_description
1 polymer ?
#
loop_
_entity_poly.entity_id
_entity_poly.type
_entity_poly.pdbx_seq_one_letter_code
_entity_poly.pdbx_strand_id
1 'polypeptide(L)'
;MFNMKKLLPTLCVTAALSVLSACSGQTELNRENLQVGMQAYLAQRGDLCLAKNTWPIDVTQKEIDLGARNALQMPVLERLGLVKSSVAKVISSDEDRSAEMLVHRYELSARGREFYLSKPMRSMKSDGSSKTANGDLCAAKLTLDRVVDWQAVSSSGSEKMVVVNYTYRVSAADWVKDAEIQKVFPMLARVINGAGSMQLQESFKLTPTAWVAVDL
;
A
#
# COMPACT_ATOMS: atom_id res chain seq x y z
N MET A 1 -74.01 22.92 6.91
CA MET A 1 -74.58 22.12 8.02
C MET A 1 -74.80 20.69 7.52
N PHE A 2 -74.14 19.74 8.19
CA PHE A 2 -74.31 18.27 8.23
C PHE A 2 -74.77 17.49 6.98
N ASN A 3 -73.91 16.59 6.48
CA ASN A 3 -74.19 15.15 6.64
C ASN A 3 -73.02 14.22 6.22
N MET A 4 -72.51 13.49 7.22
CA MET A 4 -72.35 12.03 7.25
C MET A 4 -71.68 11.31 6.05
N LYS A 5 -70.38 11.03 6.16
CA LYS A 5 -69.73 9.92 5.44
C LYS A 5 -69.63 8.70 6.36
N LYS A 6 -70.26 7.61 5.91
CA LYS A 6 -70.20 6.26 6.47
C LYS A 6 -68.91 5.53 6.04
N LEU A 7 -68.72 4.35 6.66
CA LEU A 7 -67.87 3.21 6.30
C LEU A 7 -66.42 3.31 6.77
N LEU A 8 -65.76 2.30 7.35
CA LEU A 8 -66.06 0.99 7.98
C LEU A 8 -64.66 0.53 8.52
N PRO A 9 -64.54 -0.45 9.43
CA PRO A 9 -63.28 -0.81 10.08
C PRO A 9 -62.44 -1.72 9.17
N THR A 10 -61.12 -1.52 9.11
CA THR A 10 -60.21 -2.44 8.40
C THR A 10 -59.06 -2.86 9.30
N LEU A 11 -59.16 -4.14 9.66
CA LEU A 11 -58.15 -5.13 10.05
C LEU A 11 -56.66 -4.75 9.95
N CYS A 12 -55.93 -5.10 11.01
CA CYS A 12 -54.48 -5.32 11.06
C CYS A 12 -53.95 -6.18 9.92
N VAL A 13 -52.86 -5.77 9.28
CA VAL A 13 -51.72 -6.66 8.94
C VAL A 13 -50.43 -5.86 9.06
N THR A 14 -49.68 -6.13 10.12
CA THR A 14 -48.28 -5.78 10.31
C THR A 14 -47.41 -6.50 9.27
N ALA A 15 -46.75 -5.75 8.40
CA ALA A 15 -45.64 -6.24 7.59
C ALA A 15 -44.36 -5.56 8.07
N ALA A 16 -43.82 -6.04 9.19
CA ALA A 16 -42.45 -5.75 9.58
C ALA A 16 -41.53 -6.53 8.63
N LEU A 17 -40.98 -5.87 7.61
CA LEU A 17 -39.92 -6.44 6.79
C LEU A 17 -38.67 -6.60 7.66
N SER A 18 -38.42 -7.84 8.09
CA SER A 18 -37.19 -8.31 8.69
C SER A 18 -36.08 -8.36 7.63
N VAL A 19 -35.33 -7.26 7.49
CA VAL A 19 -34.09 -7.21 6.70
C VAL A 19 -32.90 -7.48 7.63
N LEU A 20 -32.77 -8.70 8.14
CA LEU A 20 -31.67 -9.10 9.03
C LEU A 20 -31.17 -10.51 8.68
N SER A 21 -30.62 -10.69 7.48
CA SER A 21 -29.91 -11.93 7.11
C SER A 21 -28.92 -11.74 5.96
N ALA A 22 -28.06 -10.72 6.03
CA ALA A 22 -27.01 -10.48 5.01
C ALA A 22 -25.56 -10.55 5.54
N CYS A 23 -25.33 -10.78 6.84
CA CYS A 23 -23.97 -10.80 7.41
C CYS A 23 -23.40 -12.20 7.69
N SER A 24 -24.17 -13.29 7.53
CA SER A 24 -23.68 -14.65 7.87
C SER A 24 -22.80 -15.28 6.78
N GLY A 25 -22.83 -14.77 5.55
CA GLY A 25 -22.07 -15.36 4.43
C GLY A 25 -20.62 -14.90 4.32
N GLN A 26 -20.22 -13.81 4.97
CA GLN A 26 -18.91 -13.16 4.76
C GLN A 26 -17.72 -13.89 5.42
N THR A 27 -18.00 -14.91 6.23
CA THR A 27 -17.01 -15.70 6.97
C THR A 27 -16.70 -17.04 6.31
N GLU A 28 -17.46 -17.44 5.29
CA GLU A 28 -17.19 -18.65 4.52
C GLU A 28 -15.86 -18.52 3.75
N LEU A 29 -15.08 -19.60 3.69
CA LEU A 29 -13.85 -19.63 2.89
C LEU A 29 -14.19 -19.90 1.42
N ASN A 30 -14.51 -18.84 0.69
CA ASN A 30 -14.78 -18.87 -0.74
C ASN A 30 -14.09 -17.69 -1.45
N ARG A 31 -14.14 -17.70 -2.79
CA ARG A 31 -13.43 -16.72 -3.61
C ARG A 31 -14.00 -15.32 -3.43
N GLU A 32 -15.32 -15.21 -3.31
CA GLU A 32 -16.07 -13.96 -3.19
C GLU A 32 -15.65 -13.20 -1.93
N ASN A 33 -15.58 -13.89 -0.79
CA ASN A 33 -15.19 -13.28 0.48
C ASN A 33 -13.70 -12.89 0.50
N LEU A 34 -12.82 -13.73 -0.04
CA LEU A 34 -11.40 -13.39 -0.16
C LEU A 34 -11.17 -12.23 -1.13
N GLN A 35 -11.97 -12.12 -2.18
CA GLN A 35 -11.91 -11.00 -3.12
C GLN A 35 -12.26 -9.67 -2.41
N VAL A 36 -13.30 -9.65 -1.59
CA VAL A 36 -13.67 -8.46 -0.78
C VAL A 36 -12.52 -8.08 0.14
N GLY A 37 -11.97 -9.06 0.87
CA GLY A 37 -10.82 -8.84 1.75
C GLY A 37 -9.58 -8.31 1.02
N MET A 38 -9.25 -8.88 -0.14
CA MET A 38 -8.12 -8.42 -0.97
C MET A 38 -8.31 -7.01 -1.52
N GLN A 39 -9.54 -6.66 -1.94
CA GLN A 39 -9.84 -5.30 -2.39
C GLN A 39 -9.66 -4.29 -1.26
N ALA A 40 -10.15 -4.62 -0.06
CA ALA A 40 -9.97 -3.78 1.12
C ALA A 40 -8.49 -3.63 1.50
N TYR A 41 -7.71 -4.71 1.40
CA TYR A 41 -6.26 -4.68 1.60
C TYR A 41 -5.57 -3.76 0.59
N LEU A 42 -5.75 -3.98 -0.72
CA LEU A 42 -5.07 -3.20 -1.76
C LEU A 42 -5.53 -1.74 -1.80
N ALA A 43 -6.75 -1.43 -1.36
CA ALA A 43 -7.18 -0.04 -1.20
C ALA A 43 -6.28 0.73 -0.20
N GLN A 44 -5.85 0.05 0.87
CA GLN A 44 -5.04 0.62 1.94
C GLN A 44 -3.53 0.46 1.72
N ARG A 45 -3.10 -0.70 1.22
CA ARG A 45 -1.71 -1.19 1.16
C ARG A 45 -1.19 -1.37 -0.27
N GLY A 46 -2.00 -1.10 -1.28
CA GLY A 46 -1.63 -1.29 -2.69
C GLY A 46 -0.73 -0.20 -3.28
N ASP A 47 -0.28 0.79 -2.51
CA ASP A 47 0.63 1.81 -3.05
C ASP A 47 2.07 1.25 -3.13
N LEU A 48 2.66 1.35 -4.32
CA LEU A 48 4.00 0.87 -4.60
C LEU A 48 4.98 2.03 -4.56
N CYS A 49 5.72 2.14 -3.46
CA CYS A 49 6.54 3.32 -3.14
C CYS A 49 8.04 3.02 -3.09
N LEU A 50 8.83 4.08 -3.20
CA LEU A 50 10.27 3.99 -3.42
C LEU A 50 11.09 3.87 -2.12
N ALA A 51 10.45 3.80 -0.95
CA ALA A 51 11.12 3.89 0.35
C ALA A 51 11.99 5.16 0.43
N LYS A 52 11.41 6.28 0.01
CA LYS A 52 11.91 7.67 0.12
C LYS A 52 10.95 8.44 1.01
N ASN A 53 10.93 8.02 2.27
CA ASN A 53 9.97 8.46 3.27
C ASN A 53 10.51 9.53 4.24
N THR A 54 11.83 9.77 4.21
CA THR A 54 12.50 10.83 4.97
C THR A 54 13.13 11.80 4.00
N TRP A 55 12.83 13.09 4.17
CA TRP A 55 13.39 14.18 3.37
C TRP A 55 13.94 15.28 4.30
N PRO A 56 15.01 16.00 3.91
CA PRO A 56 15.81 15.80 2.69
C PRO A 56 16.59 14.47 2.71
N ILE A 57 17.08 14.04 1.55
CA ILE A 57 17.96 12.88 1.43
C ILE A 57 19.36 13.39 1.14
N ASP A 58 20.25 13.21 2.11
CA ASP A 58 21.66 13.56 1.97
C ASP A 58 22.45 12.35 1.50
N VAL A 59 23.34 12.58 0.54
CA VAL A 59 24.26 11.58 -0.01
C VAL A 59 25.68 12.08 0.20
N THR A 60 26.48 11.30 0.92
CA THR A 60 27.88 11.58 1.19
C THR A 60 28.78 11.19 0.02
N GLN A 61 29.99 11.75 -0.08
CA GLN A 61 30.96 11.32 -1.09
C GLN A 61 31.29 9.82 -0.96
N LYS A 62 31.42 9.31 0.27
CA LYS A 62 31.65 7.88 0.54
C LYS A 62 30.54 7.00 -0.04
N GLU A 63 29.28 7.41 0.07
CA GLU A 63 28.16 6.67 -0.54
C GLU A 63 28.21 6.68 -2.07
N ILE A 64 28.67 7.78 -2.67
CA ILE A 64 28.89 7.87 -4.12
C ILE A 64 29.98 6.89 -4.54
N ASP A 65 31.13 6.93 -3.87
CA ASP A 65 32.29 6.08 -4.19
C ASP A 65 31.96 4.59 -4.04
N LEU A 66 31.09 4.24 -3.07
CA LEU A 66 30.62 2.87 -2.84
C LEU A 66 29.44 2.46 -3.71
N GLY A 67 28.88 3.35 -4.53
CA GLY A 67 27.68 3.08 -5.33
C GLY A 67 26.47 2.73 -4.46
N ALA A 68 26.30 3.40 -3.31
CA ALA A 68 25.20 3.15 -2.40
C ALA A 68 23.85 3.43 -3.06
N ARG A 69 22.78 2.81 -2.52
CA ARG A 69 21.42 2.87 -3.09
C ARG A 69 20.97 4.29 -3.46
N ASN A 70 21.13 5.26 -2.55
CA ASN A 70 20.72 6.64 -2.82
C ASN A 70 21.63 7.33 -3.85
N ALA A 71 22.93 7.07 -3.82
CA ALA A 71 23.86 7.61 -4.81
C ALA A 71 23.53 7.17 -6.24
N LEU A 72 23.01 5.95 -6.42
CA LEU A 72 22.54 5.46 -7.72
C LEU A 72 21.14 5.97 -8.10
N GLN A 73 20.23 6.06 -7.13
CA GLN A 73 18.82 6.33 -7.41
C GLN A 73 18.47 7.81 -7.53
N MET A 74 19.04 8.67 -6.68
CA MET A 74 18.65 10.08 -6.61
C MET A 74 18.98 10.87 -7.88
N PRO A 75 20.13 10.66 -8.56
CA PRO A 75 20.41 11.33 -9.84
C PRO A 75 19.40 11.00 -10.93
N VAL A 76 18.86 9.77 -10.94
CA VAL A 76 17.83 9.36 -11.92
C VAL A 76 16.51 10.07 -11.63
N LEU A 77 16.11 10.16 -10.36
CA LEU A 77 14.92 10.92 -9.95
C LEU A 77 15.09 12.43 -10.25
N GLU A 78 16.30 12.97 -10.12
CA GLU A 78 16.60 14.37 -10.43
C GLU A 78 16.49 14.64 -11.93
N ARG A 79 17.08 13.78 -12.77
CA ARG A 79 16.96 13.88 -14.24
C ARG A 79 15.51 13.89 -14.71
N LEU A 80 14.63 13.16 -14.02
CA LEU A 80 13.20 13.12 -14.31
C LEU A 80 12.41 14.28 -13.65
N GLY A 81 13.11 15.19 -12.99
CA GLY A 81 12.55 16.37 -12.34
C GLY A 81 11.71 16.05 -11.11
N LEU A 82 11.82 14.85 -10.52
CA LEU A 82 11.08 14.46 -9.30
C LEU A 82 11.76 14.98 -8.03
N VAL A 83 13.06 15.21 -8.09
CA VAL A 83 13.83 15.84 -7.02
C VAL A 83 14.71 16.95 -7.60
N LYS A 84 15.25 17.78 -6.72
CA LYS A 84 16.28 18.77 -7.02
C LYS A 84 17.46 18.55 -6.06
N SER A 85 18.68 18.73 -6.53
CA SER A 85 19.87 18.66 -5.70
C SER A 85 20.42 20.03 -5.30
N SER A 86 21.17 20.05 -4.22
CA SER A 86 22.04 21.14 -3.79
C SER A 86 23.24 20.58 -3.02
N VAL A 87 24.26 21.41 -2.79
CA VAL A 87 25.34 21.07 -1.86
C VAL A 87 25.00 21.66 -0.49
N ALA A 88 25.04 20.83 0.55
CA ALA A 88 24.78 21.24 1.92
C ALA A 88 25.95 20.86 2.84
N LYS A 89 26.16 21.65 3.90
CA LYS A 89 27.02 21.27 5.02
C LYS A 89 26.17 20.60 6.09
N VAL A 90 26.63 19.44 6.57
CA VAL A 90 26.00 18.73 7.70
C VAL A 90 27.05 18.40 8.74
N ILE A 91 26.63 18.35 10.01
CA ILE A 91 27.48 17.92 11.11
C ILE A 91 27.30 16.41 11.24
N SER A 92 28.35 15.66 10.94
CA SER A 92 28.41 14.24 11.29
C SER A 92 28.86 14.16 12.75
N SER A 93 28.03 13.56 13.59
CA SER A 93 28.41 13.19 14.96
C SER A 93 28.73 11.71 15.00
N ASP A 94 29.99 11.38 15.20
CA ASP A 94 30.41 10.07 15.69
C ASP A 94 30.84 10.24 17.15
N GLU A 95 30.72 9.20 17.97
CA GLU A 95 30.57 9.23 19.45
C GLU A 95 31.43 10.23 20.27
N ASP A 96 32.56 10.74 19.76
CA ASP A 96 33.40 11.79 20.40
C ASP A 96 33.88 12.92 19.46
N ARG A 97 33.43 13.00 18.21
CA ARG A 97 33.82 14.06 17.25
C ARG A 97 32.66 14.50 16.38
N SER A 98 32.36 15.79 16.42
CA SER A 98 31.55 16.45 15.41
C SER A 98 32.45 17.00 14.31
N ALA A 99 32.21 16.60 13.06
CA ALA A 99 32.90 17.14 11.90
C ALA A 99 31.88 17.68 10.90
N GLU A 100 32.13 18.89 10.39
CA GLU A 100 31.38 19.38 9.24
C GLU A 100 31.80 18.60 7.99
N MET A 101 30.81 18.11 7.23
CA MET A 101 31.03 17.50 5.94
C MET A 101 30.08 18.06 4.90
N LEU A 102 30.53 18.09 3.64
CA LEU A 102 29.70 18.42 2.50
C LEU A 102 28.94 17.18 2.03
N VAL A 103 27.67 17.36 1.69
CA VAL A 103 26.79 16.32 1.14
C VAL A 103 26.05 16.84 -0.09
N HIS A 104 25.70 15.92 -0.99
CA HIS A 104 24.70 16.16 -2.02
C HIS A 104 23.32 15.96 -1.41
N ARG A 105 22.59 17.06 -1.22
CA ARG A 105 21.26 17.09 -0.64
C ARG A 105 20.21 17.05 -1.73
N TYR A 106 19.28 16.11 -1.64
CA TYR A 106 18.12 16.01 -2.52
C TYR A 106 16.83 16.34 -1.78
N GLU A 107 15.98 17.14 -2.43
CA GLU A 107 14.66 17.51 -1.95
C GLU A 107 13.60 17.22 -3.01
N LEU A 108 12.37 16.93 -2.59
CA LEU A 108 11.25 16.82 -3.52
C LEU A 108 11.08 18.13 -4.32
N SER A 109 10.98 17.98 -5.65
CA SER A 109 10.58 19.08 -6.52
C SER A 109 9.06 19.32 -6.44
N ALA A 110 8.55 20.31 -7.18
CA ALA A 110 7.10 20.48 -7.34
C ALA A 110 6.45 19.24 -7.96
N ARG A 111 7.01 18.74 -9.08
CA ARG A 111 6.54 17.51 -9.74
C ARG A 111 6.63 16.30 -8.82
N GLY A 112 7.72 16.16 -8.04
CA GLY A 112 7.87 15.05 -7.11
C GLY A 112 6.81 15.01 -6.01
N ARG A 113 6.38 16.19 -5.54
CA ARG A 113 5.31 16.29 -4.53
C ARG A 113 3.96 15.77 -5.02
N GLU A 114 3.68 15.82 -6.33
CA GLU A 114 2.45 15.24 -6.90
C GLU A 114 2.37 13.72 -6.68
N PHE A 115 3.52 13.06 -6.53
CA PHE A 115 3.64 11.62 -6.32
C PHE A 115 3.95 11.24 -4.87
N TYR A 116 4.05 12.20 -3.95
CA TYR A 116 4.30 11.93 -2.53
C TYR A 116 2.98 11.73 -1.79
N LEU A 117 2.76 10.53 -1.26
CA LEU A 117 1.56 10.21 -0.49
C LEU A 117 1.80 10.51 0.99
N SER A 118 1.22 11.60 1.48
CA SER A 118 1.28 12.01 2.90
C SER A 118 0.24 11.27 3.76
N LYS A 119 0.41 9.96 3.91
CA LYS A 119 -0.39 9.14 4.83
C LYS A 119 0.50 8.17 5.60
N PRO A 120 0.09 7.71 6.79
CA PRO A 120 0.82 6.68 7.52
C PRO A 120 1.00 5.42 6.66
N MET A 121 2.25 5.01 6.46
CA MET A 121 2.62 3.79 5.76
C MET A 121 3.41 2.91 6.71
N ARG A 122 2.79 1.83 7.19
CA ARG A 122 3.46 0.79 7.97
C ARG A 122 4.32 -0.06 7.04
N SER A 123 5.55 -0.34 7.43
CA SER A 123 6.40 -1.35 6.80
C SER A 123 6.79 -2.38 7.84
N MET A 124 6.52 -3.65 7.58
CA MET A 124 7.01 -4.76 8.40
C MET A 124 8.45 -5.08 7.99
N LYS A 125 9.33 -5.23 8.97
CA LYS A 125 10.70 -5.70 8.77
C LYS A 125 10.74 -7.22 8.89
N SER A 126 11.79 -7.82 8.34
CA SER A 126 12.01 -9.27 8.39
C SER A 126 12.17 -9.83 9.81
N ASP A 127 12.49 -8.99 10.79
CA ASP A 127 12.59 -9.34 12.22
C ASP A 127 11.23 -9.29 12.95
N GLY A 128 10.12 -9.02 12.23
CA GLY A 128 8.78 -8.91 12.79
C GLY A 128 8.47 -7.53 13.41
N SER A 129 9.46 -6.63 13.50
CA SER A 129 9.21 -5.25 13.92
C SER A 129 8.51 -4.45 12.83
N SER A 130 7.75 -3.42 13.22
CA SER A 130 7.10 -2.52 12.28
C SER A 130 7.65 -1.10 12.42
N LYS A 131 7.77 -0.39 11.30
CA LYS A 131 8.06 1.04 11.27
C LYS A 131 6.93 1.75 10.53
N THR A 132 6.42 2.83 11.09
CA THR A 132 5.47 3.70 10.41
C THR A 132 6.19 4.93 9.90
N ALA A 133 6.07 5.20 8.61
CA ALA A 133 6.45 6.48 8.03
C ALA A 133 5.20 7.33 7.77
N ASN A 134 5.34 8.66 7.78
CA ASN A 134 4.22 9.58 7.55
C ASN A 134 3.97 9.89 6.06
N GLY A 135 4.70 9.23 5.17
CA GLY A 135 4.49 9.28 3.73
C GLY A 135 5.65 8.68 2.96
N ASP A 136 5.48 8.53 1.65
CA ASP A 136 6.52 8.03 0.75
C ASP A 136 6.30 8.57 -0.67
N LEU A 137 7.36 8.58 -1.48
CA LEU A 137 7.29 8.84 -2.92
C LEU A 137 6.80 7.58 -3.63
N CYS A 138 5.58 7.63 -4.18
CA CYS A 138 4.91 6.46 -4.73
C CYS A 138 4.85 6.50 -6.26
N ALA A 139 5.13 5.34 -6.86
CA ALA A 139 5.30 5.19 -8.29
C ALA A 139 4.07 4.59 -8.97
N ALA A 140 3.30 3.79 -8.23
CA ALA A 140 2.11 3.14 -8.76
C ALA A 140 1.12 2.78 -7.65
N LYS A 141 -0.09 2.42 -8.06
CA LYS A 141 -1.10 1.78 -7.22
C LYS A 141 -1.54 0.46 -7.82
N LEU A 142 -1.54 -0.58 -6.99
CA LEU A 142 -2.05 -1.90 -7.30
C LEU A 142 -3.55 -1.96 -7.03
N THR A 143 -4.27 -2.62 -7.91
CA THR A 143 -5.67 -3.02 -7.69
C THR A 143 -5.81 -4.50 -7.97
N LEU A 144 -6.79 -5.15 -7.34
CA LEU A 144 -7.01 -6.57 -7.54
C LEU A 144 -7.46 -6.82 -8.99
N ASP A 145 -6.80 -7.77 -9.65
CA ASP A 145 -7.30 -8.32 -10.91
C ASP A 145 -8.22 -9.51 -10.61
N ARG A 146 -7.71 -10.51 -9.88
CA ARG A 146 -8.48 -11.64 -9.38
C ARG A 146 -7.72 -12.38 -8.27
N VAL A 147 -8.47 -13.00 -7.36
CA VAL A 147 -7.96 -14.12 -6.57
C VAL A 147 -7.75 -15.30 -7.52
N VAL A 148 -6.66 -16.04 -7.38
CA VAL A 148 -6.34 -17.24 -8.19
C VAL A 148 -6.73 -18.49 -7.41
N ASP A 149 -6.13 -18.70 -6.24
CA ASP A 149 -6.39 -19.78 -5.31
C ASP A 149 -6.02 -19.37 -3.88
N TRP A 150 -6.21 -20.26 -2.91
CA TRP A 150 -5.80 -20.07 -1.53
C TRP A 150 -5.42 -21.39 -0.87
N GLN A 151 -4.55 -21.32 0.13
CA GLN A 151 -4.06 -22.46 0.88
C GLN A 151 -4.33 -22.23 2.36
N ALA A 152 -4.99 -23.19 3.02
CA ALA A 152 -5.14 -23.14 4.47
C ALA A 152 -3.78 -23.34 5.14
N VAL A 153 -3.43 -22.44 6.04
CA VAL A 153 -2.24 -22.60 6.89
C VAL A 153 -2.64 -23.51 8.04
N SER A 154 -1.88 -24.57 8.32
CA SER A 154 -2.13 -25.44 9.46
C SER A 154 -2.13 -24.60 10.74
N SER A 155 -3.32 -24.36 11.29
CA SER A 155 -3.48 -23.51 12.47
C SER A 155 -3.03 -24.26 13.71
N SER A 156 -1.94 -23.86 14.33
CA SER A 156 -1.68 -24.19 15.73
C SER A 156 -2.62 -23.36 16.61
N GLY A 157 -3.88 -23.79 16.78
CA GLY A 157 -4.90 -23.08 17.57
C GLY A 157 -6.27 -22.94 16.89
N SER A 158 -7.13 -22.08 17.44
CA SER A 158 -8.50 -21.81 16.95
C SER A 158 -8.58 -20.77 15.83
N GLU A 159 -7.48 -20.09 15.50
CA GLU A 159 -7.45 -19.04 14.48
C GLU A 159 -7.30 -19.65 13.08
N LYS A 160 -8.31 -19.47 12.22
CA LYS A 160 -8.27 -19.93 10.83
C LYS A 160 -7.49 -18.93 9.98
N MET A 161 -6.42 -19.39 9.35
CA MET A 161 -5.59 -18.59 8.45
C MET A 161 -5.47 -19.22 7.07
N VAL A 162 -5.37 -18.37 6.05
CA VAL A 162 -5.13 -18.78 4.66
C VAL A 162 -4.10 -17.88 4.01
N VAL A 163 -3.33 -18.42 3.06
CA VAL A 163 -2.52 -17.63 2.13
C VAL A 163 -3.30 -17.52 0.82
N VAL A 164 -3.59 -16.30 0.39
CA VAL A 164 -4.34 -16.01 -0.83
C VAL A 164 -3.35 -15.68 -1.95
N ASN A 165 -3.41 -16.43 -3.05
CA ASN A 165 -2.69 -16.11 -4.28
C ASN A 165 -3.57 -15.24 -5.18
N TYR A 166 -3.05 -14.12 -5.67
CA TYR A 166 -3.82 -13.18 -6.49
C TYR A 166 -2.98 -12.55 -7.61
N THR A 167 -3.63 -12.22 -8.74
CA THR A 167 -3.07 -11.31 -9.75
C THR A 167 -3.59 -9.89 -9.52
N TYR A 168 -2.87 -8.91 -10.06
CA TYR A 168 -3.14 -7.50 -9.82
C TYR A 168 -3.03 -6.69 -11.12
N ARG A 169 -3.69 -5.53 -11.15
CA ARG A 169 -3.49 -4.48 -12.14
C ARG A 169 -2.67 -3.35 -11.54
N VAL A 170 -2.09 -2.53 -12.40
CA VAL A 170 -1.19 -1.45 -12.02
C VAL A 170 -1.65 -0.16 -12.66
N SER A 171 -1.84 0.87 -11.85
CA SER A 171 -1.88 2.26 -12.30
C SER A 171 -0.56 2.92 -11.94
N ALA A 172 0.36 3.03 -12.90
CA ALA A 172 1.70 3.58 -12.69
C ALA A 172 1.81 5.01 -13.19
N ALA A 173 2.65 5.81 -12.52
CA ALA A 173 3.10 7.07 -13.04
C ALA A 173 3.88 6.86 -14.35
N ASP A 174 3.76 7.82 -15.25
CA ASP A 174 4.36 7.85 -16.58
C ASP A 174 5.89 7.76 -16.56
N TRP A 175 6.54 8.39 -15.58
CA TRP A 175 7.99 8.38 -15.42
C TRP A 175 8.59 7.00 -15.10
N VAL A 176 7.77 6.04 -14.64
CA VAL A 176 8.25 4.71 -14.24
C VAL A 176 8.67 3.84 -15.44
N LYS A 177 8.27 4.22 -16.65
CA LYS A 177 8.64 3.53 -17.89
C LYS A 177 10.08 3.86 -18.34
N ASP A 178 10.72 4.85 -17.73
CA ASP A 178 12.10 5.20 -18.02
C ASP A 178 13.05 4.03 -17.70
N ALA A 179 13.92 3.68 -18.65
CA ALA A 179 14.78 2.50 -18.54
C ALA A 179 15.76 2.59 -17.36
N GLU A 180 16.28 3.78 -17.05
CA GLU A 180 17.18 3.95 -15.91
C GLU A 180 16.42 3.85 -14.58
N ILE A 181 15.15 4.26 -14.53
CA ILE A 181 14.30 4.00 -13.36
C ILE A 181 14.14 2.49 -13.14
N GLN A 182 13.84 1.74 -14.19
CA GLN A 182 13.67 0.29 -14.07
C GLN A 182 14.96 -0.40 -13.61
N LYS A 183 16.11 0.11 -14.04
CA LYS A 183 17.43 -0.38 -13.65
C LYS A 183 17.76 -0.09 -12.19
N VAL A 184 17.52 1.13 -11.70
CA VAL A 184 17.87 1.52 -10.30
C VAL A 184 16.79 1.15 -9.28
N PHE A 185 15.58 0.80 -9.74
CA PHE A 185 14.47 0.26 -8.95
C PHE A 185 13.97 -1.08 -9.53
N PRO A 186 14.78 -2.15 -9.52
CA PRO A 186 14.44 -3.41 -10.19
C PRO A 186 13.20 -4.09 -9.61
N MET A 187 12.93 -3.90 -8.31
CA MET A 187 11.71 -4.45 -7.70
C MET A 187 10.44 -3.74 -8.17
N LEU A 188 10.50 -2.42 -8.35
CA LEU A 188 9.41 -1.66 -8.94
C LEU A 188 9.13 -2.15 -10.37
N ALA A 189 10.19 -2.30 -11.19
CA ALA A 189 10.07 -2.80 -12.55
C ALA A 189 9.45 -4.20 -12.60
N ARG A 190 9.90 -5.11 -11.73
CA ARG A 190 9.36 -6.48 -11.64
C ARG A 190 7.86 -6.48 -11.37
N VAL A 191 7.39 -5.70 -10.40
CA VAL A 191 5.96 -5.65 -10.05
C VAL A 191 5.17 -5.03 -11.20
N ILE A 192 5.64 -3.95 -11.80
CA ILE A 192 4.91 -3.29 -12.90
C ILE A 192 4.81 -4.18 -14.13
N ASN A 193 5.93 -4.81 -14.54
CA ASN A 193 5.97 -5.68 -15.70
C ASN A 193 5.21 -7.00 -15.49
N GLY A 194 4.99 -7.40 -14.23
CA GLY A 194 4.19 -8.57 -13.86
C GLY A 194 2.68 -8.34 -13.85
N ALA A 195 2.18 -7.12 -14.08
CA ALA A 195 0.76 -6.82 -14.01
C ALA A 195 -0.09 -7.79 -14.86
N GLY A 196 -1.17 -8.30 -14.27
CA GLY A 196 -2.12 -9.24 -14.91
C GLY A 196 -1.64 -10.69 -15.06
N SER A 197 -0.37 -11.00 -14.78
CA SER A 197 0.20 -12.34 -14.97
C SER A 197 0.95 -12.88 -13.76
N MET A 198 1.73 -12.05 -13.07
CA MET A 198 2.44 -12.43 -11.85
C MET A 198 1.44 -12.56 -10.69
N GLN A 199 1.61 -13.62 -9.92
CA GLN A 199 0.86 -13.84 -8.68
C GLN A 199 1.64 -13.31 -7.49
N LEU A 200 0.95 -12.59 -6.60
CA LEU A 200 1.44 -12.23 -5.29
C LEU A 200 0.65 -13.00 -4.23
N GLN A 201 1.22 -13.06 -3.03
CA GLN A 201 0.64 -13.73 -1.88
C GLN A 201 0.32 -12.72 -0.79
N GLU A 202 -0.79 -12.93 -0.10
CA GLU A 202 -1.13 -12.21 1.12
C GLU A 202 -1.79 -13.16 2.13
N SER A 203 -1.44 -13.00 3.40
CA SER A 203 -1.96 -13.85 4.48
C SER A 203 -3.24 -13.24 5.05
N PHE A 204 -4.25 -14.06 5.24
CA PHE A 204 -5.55 -13.69 5.78
C PHE A 204 -5.88 -14.48 7.02
N LYS A 205 -6.57 -13.84 7.96
CA LYS A 205 -7.19 -14.48 9.12
C LYS A 205 -8.70 -14.29 9.10
N LEU A 206 -9.42 -15.29 9.59
CA LEU A 206 -10.85 -15.19 9.80
C LEU A 206 -11.14 -14.37 11.06
N THR A 207 -11.91 -13.29 10.90
CA THR A 207 -12.51 -12.53 12.00
C THR A 207 -13.99 -12.92 12.16
N PRO A 208 -14.70 -12.46 13.21
CA PRO A 208 -16.12 -12.73 13.35
C PRO A 208 -16.99 -12.23 12.18
N THR A 209 -16.49 -11.30 11.38
CA THR A 209 -17.26 -10.63 10.32
C THR A 209 -16.72 -10.89 8.91
N ALA A 210 -15.41 -11.13 8.73
CA ALA A 210 -14.81 -11.28 7.41
C ALA A 210 -13.43 -11.97 7.44
N TRP A 211 -12.93 -12.33 6.26
CA TRP A 211 -11.51 -12.59 6.03
C TRP A 211 -10.75 -11.27 5.89
N VAL A 212 -9.76 -11.04 6.75
CA VAL A 212 -8.97 -9.80 6.79
C VAL A 212 -7.50 -10.13 6.67
N ALA A 213 -6.76 -9.35 5.87
CA ALA A 213 -5.32 -9.51 5.74
C ALA A 213 -4.61 -9.33 7.10
N VAL A 214 -3.56 -10.10 7.36
CA VAL A 214 -2.86 -10.11 8.66
C VAL A 214 -2.07 -8.83 8.89
N ASP A 215 -1.56 -8.20 7.81
CA ASP A 215 -0.82 -6.91 7.87
C ASP A 215 -1.72 -5.67 7.78
N LEU A 216 -3.03 -5.80 8.09
CA LEU A 216 -3.93 -4.67 8.31
C LEU A 216 -4.07 -4.32 9.79
#